data_AF-A0A2E1EAM2-F1
#
_entry.id   AF-A0A2E1EAM2-F1
#
_cell.length_a   1.000
_cell.length_b   1.000
_cell.length_c   1.000
_cell.angle_alpha   90.00
_cell.angle_beta   90.00
_cell.angle_gamma   90.00
#
_symmetry.space_group_name_H-M   'P 1'
#
loop_
_entity.id
_entity.type
_entity.pdbx_description
1 polymer ?
#
loop_
_entity_poly.entity_id
_entity_poly.type
_entity_poly.pdbx_seq_one_letter_code
_entity_poly.pdbx_strand_id
1 'polypeptide(L)'
;MIKQTIFSILFLVSLTLSAQISLSSDRLYEDNIPLKIKLGYSNKKMNKKTNDSTYIKVPMEFFHDDKWNTIEVSLRARGNFRRSQCYFPPIKMKIKKDVIENTLFEGNKTMKLVMPCKLEKENNDNVLQEYIAYKMYELSSPYHFKTRLVNIDFSEPKGKKVKKFELNAFLIEDDKRVAKRFEGKVLERYMHPLAMDAKTSVQNALFQFMIGNTDFSTAYQHNGKLLYINKLIIPLPYDFDMTGWVNPSYQVVNETLNISSVKDRKYRGFKRDVEVFNKVRDEFISNKSTLVDLLNSYENDFDDPKEFAESKKFLESFFKVIENDKSFDKQIVSAARIK
;
A
#
# COMPACT_ATOMS: atom_id res chain seq x y z
N MET A 1 29.19 46.86 31.89
CA MET A 1 29.20 45.77 30.87
C MET A 1 28.57 44.54 31.48
N ILE A 2 27.29 44.30 31.18
CA ILE A 2 26.55 43.11 31.62
C ILE A 2 26.70 42.07 30.50
N LYS A 3 27.42 40.98 30.74
CA LYS A 3 27.51 39.86 29.80
C LYS A 3 26.23 39.04 29.91
N GLN A 4 25.39 39.10 28.87
CA GLN A 4 24.26 38.20 28.68
C GLN A 4 24.79 36.82 28.27
N THR A 5 24.50 35.81 29.08
CA THR A 5 24.74 34.41 28.76
C THR A 5 23.53 33.90 27.97
N ILE A 6 23.71 33.69 26.67
CA ILE A 6 22.69 33.07 25.80
C ILE A 6 22.66 31.58 26.12
N PHE A 7 21.54 31.10 26.67
CA PHE A 7 21.29 29.69 26.91
C PHE A 7 20.62 29.09 25.66
N SER A 8 21.39 28.42 24.81
CA SER A 8 20.85 27.68 23.67
C SER A 8 20.19 26.39 24.17
N ILE A 9 18.85 26.37 24.19
CA ILE A 9 18.07 25.15 24.44
C ILE A 9 18.13 24.30 23.17
N LEU A 10 18.88 23.20 23.25
CA LEU A 10 18.95 22.18 22.20
C LEU A 10 17.64 21.37 22.23
N PHE A 11 16.76 21.59 21.26
CA PHE A 11 15.56 20.78 21.07
C PHE A 11 15.99 19.40 20.53
N LEU A 12 16.18 18.43 21.42
CA LEU A 12 16.37 17.03 21.05
C LEU A 12 15.03 16.50 20.50
N VAL A 13 14.90 16.51 19.17
CA VAL A 13 13.86 15.74 18.48
C VAL A 13 14.17 14.26 18.74
N SER A 14 13.44 13.65 19.67
CA SER A 14 13.51 12.23 19.93
C SER A 14 12.90 11.45 18.77
N LEU A 15 13.69 11.21 17.73
CA LEU A 15 13.41 10.16 16.75
C LEU A 15 13.54 8.83 17.48
N THR A 16 12.40 8.23 17.85
CA THR A 16 12.39 6.83 18.26
C THR A 16 12.77 5.99 17.05
N LEU A 17 14.07 5.72 16.86
CA LEU A 17 14.53 4.69 15.94
C LEU A 17 13.97 3.36 16.45
N SER A 18 12.94 2.84 15.79
CA SER A 18 12.64 1.42 15.89
C SER A 18 13.77 0.69 15.18
N ALA A 19 14.60 -0.04 15.92
CA ALA A 19 15.62 -0.89 15.34
C ALA A 19 14.93 -1.98 14.50
N GLN A 20 14.93 -1.81 13.18
CA GLN A 20 14.44 -2.80 12.23
C GLN A 20 15.59 -3.76 11.92
N ILE A 21 15.31 -5.07 11.94
CA ILE A 21 16.32 -6.05 11.52
C ILE A 21 16.40 -6.03 10.00
N SER A 22 17.61 -5.85 9.46
CA SER A 22 17.87 -6.00 8.03
C SER A 22 17.67 -7.45 7.61
N LEU A 23 16.91 -7.64 6.53
CA LEU A 23 16.63 -8.95 5.94
C LEU A 23 17.19 -8.99 4.52
N SER A 24 17.66 -10.15 4.05
CA SER A 24 18.06 -10.29 2.63
C SER A 24 16.93 -9.96 1.65
N SER A 25 15.67 -10.09 2.08
CA SER A 25 14.49 -9.65 1.33
C SER A 25 14.42 -8.14 1.07
N ASP A 26 15.16 -7.34 1.83
CA ASP A 26 15.12 -5.88 1.70
C ASP A 26 15.77 -5.40 0.40
N ARG A 27 16.75 -6.14 -0.13
CA ARG A 27 17.49 -5.81 -1.37
C ARG A 27 16.58 -5.54 -2.56
N LEU A 28 15.47 -6.29 -2.67
CA LEU A 28 14.51 -6.09 -3.75
C LEU A 28 13.91 -4.67 -3.73
N TYR A 29 13.82 -4.02 -2.57
CA TYR A 29 13.08 -2.78 -2.37
C TYR A 29 13.97 -1.56 -2.07
N GLU A 30 15.29 -1.70 -2.14
CA GLU A 30 16.25 -0.60 -1.90
C GLU A 30 16.26 0.42 -3.02
N ASP A 31 15.96 -0.01 -4.24
CA ASP A 31 15.95 0.82 -5.44
C ASP A 31 14.53 1.32 -5.75
N ASN A 32 14.41 2.63 -5.97
CA ASN A 32 13.16 3.29 -6.35
C ASN A 32 12.93 3.30 -7.86
N ILE A 33 13.92 2.88 -8.68
CA ILE A 33 13.77 2.75 -10.13
C ILE A 33 12.88 1.53 -10.43
N PRO A 34 11.84 1.69 -11.29
CA PRO A 34 10.99 0.58 -11.68
C PRO A 34 11.78 -0.60 -12.27
N LEU A 35 11.53 -1.80 -11.74
CA LEU A 35 12.16 -3.02 -12.26
C LEU A 35 11.53 -3.39 -13.61
N LYS A 36 12.35 -3.54 -14.65
CA LYS A 36 11.86 -4.01 -15.96
C LYS A 36 11.69 -5.53 -15.93
N ILE A 37 10.50 -6.01 -16.29
CA ILE A 37 10.16 -7.43 -16.30
C ILE A 37 9.48 -7.80 -17.62
N LYS A 38 9.77 -8.99 -18.15
CA LYS A 38 8.93 -9.62 -19.18
C LYS A 38 8.17 -10.78 -18.56
N LEU A 39 6.86 -10.80 -18.78
CA LEU A 39 5.98 -11.81 -18.19
C LEU A 39 4.89 -12.21 -19.17
N GLY A 40 4.65 -13.51 -19.31
CA GLY A 40 3.63 -13.99 -20.25
C GLY A 40 2.80 -15.14 -19.69
N TYR A 41 1.48 -14.94 -19.67
CA TYR A 41 0.51 -16.00 -19.38
C TYR A 41 -0.88 -15.63 -19.91
N SER A 42 -1.77 -16.62 -20.02
CA SER A 42 -3.16 -16.37 -20.38
C SER A 42 -3.99 -16.03 -19.15
N ASN A 43 -4.61 -14.84 -19.11
CA ASN A 43 -5.46 -14.41 -18.01
C ASN A 43 -6.62 -15.39 -17.78
N LYS A 44 -7.25 -15.86 -18.87
CA LYS A 44 -8.29 -16.89 -18.83
C LYS A 44 -7.82 -18.19 -18.17
N LYS A 45 -6.62 -18.68 -18.54
CA LYS A 45 -6.06 -19.91 -17.93
C LYS A 45 -5.69 -19.66 -16.47
N MET A 46 -5.10 -18.50 -16.16
CA MET A 46 -4.75 -18.12 -14.79
C MET A 46 -5.98 -18.15 -13.88
N ASN A 47 -7.08 -17.50 -14.30
CA ASN A 47 -8.33 -17.50 -13.54
C ASN A 47 -8.98 -18.88 -13.42
N LYS A 48 -9.00 -19.69 -14.48
CA LYS A 48 -9.69 -20.99 -14.49
C LYS A 48 -8.91 -22.11 -13.78
N LYS A 49 -7.58 -22.13 -13.91
CA LYS A 49 -6.75 -23.27 -13.48
C LYS A 49 -6.10 -23.08 -12.11
N THR A 50 -6.14 -21.88 -11.55
CA THR A 50 -5.52 -21.59 -10.25
C THR A 50 -6.54 -21.36 -9.15
N ASN A 51 -6.19 -21.78 -7.94
CA ASN A 51 -6.92 -21.56 -6.70
C ASN A 51 -5.91 -21.39 -5.56
N ASP A 52 -6.35 -21.41 -4.30
CA ASP A 52 -5.43 -21.19 -3.17
C ASP A 52 -4.29 -22.22 -3.03
N SER A 53 -4.44 -23.39 -3.66
CA SER A 53 -3.48 -24.49 -3.66
C SER A 53 -2.77 -24.73 -5.00
N THR A 54 -3.32 -24.27 -6.14
CA THR A 54 -2.78 -24.55 -7.47
C THR A 54 -2.10 -23.34 -8.12
N TYR A 55 -0.95 -23.57 -8.74
CA TYR A 55 -0.10 -22.55 -9.38
C TYR A 55 0.26 -22.94 -10.81
N ILE A 56 0.48 -21.96 -11.67
CA ILE A 56 1.06 -22.13 -13.00
C ILE A 56 2.50 -21.62 -12.97
N LYS A 57 3.43 -22.45 -13.39
CA LYS A 57 4.83 -22.06 -13.56
C LYS A 57 5.02 -21.34 -14.89
N VAL A 58 5.72 -20.21 -14.85
CA VAL A 58 6.11 -19.45 -16.04
C VAL A 58 7.53 -18.95 -15.89
N PRO A 59 8.31 -18.84 -16.97
CA PRO A 59 9.54 -18.06 -16.95
C PRO A 59 9.18 -16.58 -16.84
N MET A 60 9.91 -15.86 -16.01
CA MET A 60 9.90 -14.41 -15.93
C MET A 60 11.31 -13.91 -16.20
N GLU A 61 11.45 -12.93 -17.10
CA GLU A 61 12.73 -12.24 -17.29
C GLU A 61 12.72 -10.93 -16.51
N PHE A 62 13.82 -10.58 -15.86
CA PHE A 62 13.98 -9.31 -15.16
C PHE A 62 15.35 -8.69 -15.44
N PHE A 63 15.39 -7.37 -15.57
CA PHE A 63 16.62 -6.64 -15.84
C PHE A 63 17.33 -6.26 -14.53
N HIS A 64 18.54 -6.77 -14.31
CA HIS A 64 19.35 -6.49 -13.13
C HIS A 64 20.84 -6.69 -13.46
N ASP A 65 21.70 -5.84 -12.90
CA ASP A 65 23.15 -5.79 -13.19
C ASP A 65 23.44 -5.71 -14.70
N ASP A 66 22.74 -4.77 -15.38
CA ASP A 66 22.84 -4.49 -16.81
C ASP A 66 22.60 -5.67 -17.77
N LYS A 67 21.89 -6.70 -17.29
CA LYS A 67 21.52 -7.88 -18.09
C LYS A 67 20.11 -8.38 -17.79
N TRP A 68 19.54 -9.09 -18.76
CA TRP A 68 18.32 -9.87 -18.55
C TRP A 68 18.65 -11.19 -17.87
N ASN A 69 17.97 -11.46 -16.77
CA ASN A 69 18.05 -12.70 -16.02
C ASN A 69 16.70 -13.41 -16.07
N THR A 70 16.69 -14.75 -16.14
CA THR A 70 15.47 -15.55 -16.18
C THR A 70 15.27 -16.28 -14.87
N ILE A 71 14.04 -16.27 -14.35
CA ILE A 71 13.67 -17.01 -13.15
C ILE A 71 12.31 -17.70 -13.33
N GLU A 72 12.20 -18.96 -12.89
CA GLU A 72 10.92 -19.66 -12.86
C GLU A 72 10.08 -19.12 -11.70
N VAL A 73 8.91 -18.56 -12.02
CA VAL A 73 7.94 -18.10 -11.03
C VAL A 73 6.68 -18.96 -11.09
N SER A 74 6.13 -19.25 -9.92
CA SER A 74 4.83 -19.93 -9.76
C SER A 74 3.77 -18.88 -9.46
N LEU A 75 2.81 -18.72 -10.37
CA LEU A 75 1.78 -17.70 -10.30
C LEU A 75 0.40 -18.31 -10.02
N ARG A 76 -0.42 -17.58 -9.28
CA ARG A 76 -1.86 -17.84 -9.20
C ARG A 76 -2.66 -16.55 -9.13
N ALA A 77 -3.89 -16.60 -9.63
CA ALA A 77 -4.86 -15.55 -9.35
C ALA A 77 -5.24 -15.54 -7.86
N ARG A 78 -5.46 -14.35 -7.29
CA ARG A 78 -5.91 -14.15 -5.90
C ARG A 78 -7.11 -13.19 -5.84
N GLY A 79 -7.76 -13.11 -4.68
CA GLY A 79 -8.90 -12.21 -4.45
C GLY A 79 -10.21 -12.72 -5.05
N ASN A 80 -11.35 -12.29 -4.51
CA ASN A 80 -12.66 -12.76 -4.99
C ASN A 80 -13.21 -11.80 -6.05
N PHE A 81 -13.44 -10.54 -5.67
CA PHE A 81 -14.01 -9.51 -6.54
C PHE A 81 -13.19 -9.33 -7.83
N ARG A 82 -11.90 -8.98 -7.71
CA ARG A 82 -11.06 -8.71 -8.88
C ARG A 82 -10.88 -9.91 -9.81
N ARG A 83 -10.96 -11.15 -9.33
CA ARG A 83 -10.95 -12.34 -10.22
C ARG A 83 -12.18 -12.41 -11.12
N SER A 84 -13.33 -11.97 -10.63
CA SER A 84 -14.58 -11.93 -11.40
C SER A 84 -14.72 -10.69 -12.29
N GLN A 85 -14.15 -9.56 -11.89
CA GLN A 85 -14.40 -8.25 -12.53
C GLN A 85 -13.24 -7.75 -13.40
N CYS A 86 -12.00 -8.14 -13.10
CA CYS A 86 -10.83 -7.63 -13.80
C CYS A 86 -10.45 -8.48 -15.01
N TYR A 87 -9.93 -7.80 -16.04
CA TYR A 87 -9.26 -8.43 -17.17
C TYR A 87 -7.96 -9.11 -16.73
N PHE A 88 -7.16 -8.37 -15.96
CA PHE A 88 -5.95 -8.88 -15.34
C PHE A 88 -6.24 -9.18 -13.86
N PRO A 89 -6.30 -10.45 -13.46
CA PRO A 89 -6.51 -10.79 -12.06
C PRO A 89 -5.25 -10.42 -11.25
N PRO A 90 -5.39 -9.98 -9.99
CA PRO A 90 -4.23 -9.78 -9.14
C PRO A 90 -3.53 -11.12 -8.90
N ILE A 91 -2.20 -11.08 -8.85
CA ILE A 91 -1.37 -12.29 -8.87
C ILE A 91 -0.68 -12.47 -7.52
N LYS A 92 -0.68 -13.72 -7.03
CA LYS A 92 0.26 -14.15 -6.01
C LYS A 92 1.40 -14.88 -6.70
N MET A 93 2.61 -14.35 -6.54
CA MET A 93 3.84 -14.89 -7.10
C MET A 93 4.61 -15.65 -6.03
N LYS A 94 5.15 -16.81 -6.41
CA LYS A 94 6.04 -17.62 -5.58
C LYS A 94 7.30 -17.98 -6.36
N ILE A 95 8.43 -17.94 -5.68
CA ILE A 95 9.73 -18.39 -6.20
C ILE A 95 10.22 -19.48 -5.26
N LYS A 96 10.67 -20.61 -5.82
CA LYS A 96 11.17 -21.71 -5.00
C LYS A 96 12.48 -21.32 -4.31
N LYS A 97 12.76 -21.93 -3.15
CA LYS A 97 13.92 -21.57 -2.32
C LYS A 97 15.25 -21.82 -3.05
N ASP A 98 15.40 -22.97 -3.68
CA ASP A 98 16.58 -23.36 -4.46
C ASP A 98 16.87 -22.44 -5.65
N VAL A 99 15.83 -21.78 -6.19
CA VAL A 99 15.95 -20.88 -7.35
C VAL A 99 16.21 -19.42 -6.91
N ILE A 100 15.84 -19.05 -5.69
CA ILE A 100 15.86 -17.64 -5.24
C ILE A 100 17.21 -17.19 -4.67
N GLU A 101 18.05 -18.14 -4.25
CA GLU A 101 19.35 -17.86 -3.62
C GLU A 101 20.29 -17.15 -4.60
N ASN A 102 20.99 -16.11 -4.14
CA ASN A 102 21.88 -15.25 -4.95
C ASN A 102 21.17 -14.51 -6.10
N THR A 103 19.86 -14.27 -5.99
CA THR A 103 19.10 -13.44 -6.93
C THR A 103 18.65 -12.13 -6.28
N LEU A 104 18.22 -11.16 -7.10
CA LEU A 104 17.58 -9.92 -6.59
C LEU A 104 16.37 -10.20 -5.68
N PHE A 105 15.71 -11.35 -5.85
CA PHE A 105 14.54 -11.74 -5.09
C PHE A 105 14.87 -12.49 -3.79
N GLU A 106 16.15 -12.66 -3.43
CA GLU A 106 16.55 -13.44 -2.27
C GLU A 106 15.75 -13.08 -1.00
N GLY A 107 15.27 -14.09 -0.27
CA GLY A 107 14.40 -13.88 0.90
C GLY A 107 12.91 -13.63 0.58
N ASN A 108 12.55 -13.19 -0.63
CA ASN A 108 11.18 -12.91 -1.08
C ASN A 108 10.51 -14.10 -1.79
N LYS A 109 10.37 -15.23 -1.08
CA LYS A 109 9.76 -16.46 -1.63
C LYS A 109 8.31 -16.30 -2.10
N THR A 110 7.61 -15.29 -1.57
CA THR A 110 6.22 -15.00 -1.89
C THR A 110 6.06 -13.50 -1.94
N MET A 111 5.36 -13.03 -2.98
CA MET A 111 5.03 -11.62 -3.19
C MET A 111 3.64 -11.53 -3.81
N LYS A 112 3.00 -10.37 -3.69
CA LYS A 112 1.83 -10.03 -4.50
C LYS A 112 2.32 -9.16 -5.66
N LEU A 113 1.83 -9.44 -6.87
CA LEU A 113 2.01 -8.59 -8.03
C LEU A 113 0.67 -7.91 -8.32
N VAL A 114 0.63 -6.60 -8.09
CA VAL A 114 -0.51 -5.75 -8.41
C VAL A 114 -0.36 -5.29 -9.85
N MET A 115 -1.43 -5.47 -10.63
CA MET A 115 -1.51 -5.10 -12.04
C MET A 115 -2.79 -4.29 -12.27
N PRO A 116 -2.92 -3.58 -13.41
CA PRO A 116 -4.14 -2.85 -13.73
C PRO A 116 -5.34 -3.79 -13.75
N CYS A 117 -6.55 -3.34 -13.39
CA CYS A 117 -7.72 -4.24 -13.38
C CYS A 117 -8.31 -4.43 -14.79
N LYS A 118 -8.62 -3.33 -15.48
CA LYS A 118 -9.32 -3.30 -16.76
C LYS A 118 -8.42 -2.81 -17.90
N LEU A 119 -8.92 -2.95 -19.13
CA LEU A 119 -8.30 -2.40 -20.33
C LEU A 119 -8.90 -1.01 -20.62
N GLU A 120 -8.50 -0.04 -19.82
CA GLU A 120 -8.99 1.34 -19.87
C GLU A 120 -7.79 2.29 -19.98
N LYS A 121 -8.04 3.57 -20.26
CA LYS A 121 -6.97 4.55 -20.48
C LYS A 121 -6.17 4.80 -19.20
N GLU A 122 -6.86 4.81 -18.06
CA GLU A 122 -6.34 5.14 -16.73
C GLU A 122 -5.72 3.91 -16.04
N ASN A 123 -5.51 2.80 -16.76
CA ASN A 123 -5.15 1.51 -16.19
C ASN A 123 -3.82 1.55 -15.40
N ASN A 124 -2.81 2.21 -15.96
CA ASN A 124 -1.49 2.41 -15.36
C ASN A 124 -1.53 3.46 -14.24
N ASP A 125 -2.24 4.58 -14.46
CA ASP A 125 -2.40 5.64 -13.46
C ASP A 125 -3.06 5.13 -12.18
N ASN A 126 -4.09 4.29 -12.30
CA ASN A 126 -4.73 3.65 -11.14
C ASN A 126 -3.72 2.82 -10.31
N VAL A 127 -2.80 2.12 -10.98
CA VAL A 127 -1.77 1.31 -10.31
C VAL A 127 -0.70 2.19 -9.66
N LEU A 128 -0.28 3.26 -10.36
CA LEU A 128 0.67 4.23 -9.85
C LEU A 128 0.10 4.93 -8.61
N GLN A 129 -1.17 5.36 -8.64
CA GLN A 129 -1.85 5.94 -7.48
C GLN A 129 -1.90 4.96 -6.31
N GLU A 130 -2.28 3.70 -6.53
CA GLU A 130 -2.26 2.68 -5.46
C GLU A 130 -0.85 2.51 -4.87
N TYR A 131 0.18 2.44 -5.71
CA TYR A 131 1.57 2.35 -5.29
C TYR A 131 2.00 3.58 -4.46
N ILE A 132 1.66 4.80 -4.91
CA ILE A 132 1.94 6.03 -4.17
C ILE A 132 1.26 6.00 -2.80
N ALA A 133 0.04 5.45 -2.68
CA ALA A 133 -0.60 5.29 -1.38
C ALA A 133 0.22 4.39 -0.44
N TYR A 134 0.82 3.30 -0.92
CA TYR A 134 1.78 2.53 -0.10
C TYR A 134 2.95 3.40 0.34
N LYS A 135 3.57 4.18 -0.56
CA LYS A 135 4.68 5.08 -0.24
C LYS A 135 4.32 6.16 0.78
N MET A 136 3.12 6.74 0.68
CA MET A 136 2.60 7.68 1.68
C MET A 136 2.39 7.00 3.04
N TYR A 137 1.99 5.72 3.06
CA TYR A 137 1.84 4.98 4.31
C TYR A 137 3.18 4.69 5.00
N GLU A 138 4.26 4.46 4.24
CA GLU A 138 5.62 4.29 4.79
C GLU A 138 6.05 5.50 5.64
N LEU A 139 5.61 6.71 5.26
CA LEU A 139 5.84 7.95 6.02
C LEU A 139 4.96 8.09 7.27
N SER A 140 3.83 7.38 7.31
CA SER A 140 2.83 7.47 8.37
C SER A 140 3.06 6.45 9.49
N SER A 141 3.68 5.32 9.18
CA SER A 141 3.90 4.24 10.15
C SER A 141 5.17 3.45 9.83
N PRO A 142 5.98 3.08 10.84
CA PRO A 142 7.10 2.17 10.63
C PRO A 142 6.63 0.75 10.24
N TYR A 143 5.38 0.38 10.55
CA TYR A 143 4.83 -0.94 10.26
C TYR A 143 4.13 -0.96 8.91
N HIS A 144 4.91 -1.00 7.84
CA HIS A 144 4.42 -0.94 6.47
C HIS A 144 4.95 -2.10 5.62
N PHE A 145 4.23 -2.39 4.54
CA PHE A 145 4.75 -3.19 3.45
C PHE A 145 5.77 -2.38 2.66
N LYS A 146 6.89 -3.00 2.29
CA LYS A 146 7.77 -2.54 1.22
C LYS A 146 7.17 -2.89 -0.13
N THR A 147 7.26 -1.93 -1.04
CA THR A 147 6.77 -2.04 -2.41
C THR A 147 7.83 -1.62 -3.42
N ARG A 148 7.80 -2.21 -4.61
CA ARG A 148 8.65 -1.85 -5.75
C ARG A 148 7.84 -1.77 -7.03
N LEU A 149 7.91 -0.62 -7.73
CA LEU A 149 7.36 -0.47 -9.07
C LEU A 149 8.03 -1.41 -10.06
N VAL A 150 7.25 -1.85 -11.03
CA VAL A 150 7.65 -2.77 -12.09
C VAL A 150 7.00 -2.33 -13.39
N ASN A 151 7.79 -2.28 -14.46
CA ASN A 151 7.28 -2.11 -15.81
C ASN A 151 7.28 -3.48 -16.48
N ILE A 152 6.11 -3.94 -16.93
CA ILE A 152 5.92 -5.28 -17.48
C ILE A 152 5.65 -5.23 -18.98
N ASP A 153 6.55 -5.81 -19.75
CA ASP A 153 6.30 -6.23 -21.12
C ASP A 153 5.44 -7.51 -21.06
N PHE A 154 4.12 -7.35 -21.06
CA PHE A 154 3.18 -8.45 -20.83
C PHE A 154 2.72 -9.10 -22.13
N SER A 155 2.87 -10.42 -22.24
CA SER A 155 2.45 -11.20 -23.41
C SER A 155 1.33 -12.20 -23.06
N GLU A 156 0.10 -11.94 -23.53
CA GLU A 156 -1.05 -12.82 -23.32
C GLU A 156 -1.34 -13.71 -24.55
N PRO A 157 -1.18 -15.04 -24.45
CA PRO A 157 -1.63 -15.95 -25.50
C PRO A 157 -3.17 -15.99 -25.58
N LYS A 158 -3.74 -15.62 -26.72
CA LYS A 158 -5.18 -15.70 -27.05
C LYS A 158 -5.41 -16.49 -28.32
N GLY A 159 -5.67 -17.79 -28.16
CA GLY A 159 -5.82 -18.71 -29.29
C GLY A 159 -4.51 -18.80 -30.07
N LYS A 160 -4.53 -18.41 -31.35
CA LYS A 160 -3.34 -18.38 -32.22
C LYS A 160 -2.58 -17.05 -32.19
N LYS A 161 -3.11 -16.01 -31.53
CA LYS A 161 -2.50 -14.67 -31.44
C LYS A 161 -1.89 -14.45 -30.06
N VAL A 162 -0.89 -13.57 -29.98
CA VAL A 162 -0.35 -13.05 -28.72
C VAL A 162 -0.69 -11.57 -28.64
N LYS A 163 -1.40 -11.17 -27.58
CA LYS A 163 -1.65 -9.75 -27.30
C LYS A 163 -0.54 -9.24 -26.40
N LYS A 164 0.08 -8.13 -26.79
CA LYS A 164 1.14 -7.46 -26.01
C LYS A 164 0.58 -6.25 -25.27
N PHE A 165 1.14 -5.96 -24.10
CA PHE A 165 0.81 -4.81 -23.29
C PHE A 165 2.07 -4.30 -22.61
N GLU A 166 2.16 -2.99 -22.43
CA GLU A 166 3.11 -2.35 -21.52
C GLU A 166 2.30 -1.96 -20.28
N LEU A 167 2.61 -2.57 -19.13
CA LEU A 167 1.83 -2.39 -17.90
C LEU A 167 2.70 -1.84 -16.77
N ASN A 168 2.22 -0.78 -16.12
CA ASN A 168 2.71 -0.40 -14.80
C ASN A 168 2.12 -1.36 -13.76
N ALA A 169 2.99 -1.87 -12.89
CA ALA A 169 2.68 -2.83 -11.86
C ALA A 169 3.53 -2.55 -10.61
N PHE A 170 3.24 -3.23 -9.50
CA PHE A 170 4.18 -3.23 -8.38
C PHE A 170 4.13 -4.52 -7.58
N LEU A 171 5.27 -4.83 -6.97
CA LEU A 171 5.45 -5.94 -6.05
C LEU A 171 5.20 -5.46 -4.63
N ILE A 172 4.44 -6.25 -3.86
CA ILE A 172 4.24 -6.07 -2.42
C ILE A 172 4.88 -7.24 -1.70
N GLU A 173 5.64 -6.94 -0.65
CA GLU A 173 6.22 -7.96 0.22
C GLU A 173 5.16 -8.82 0.95
N ASP A 174 5.59 -9.99 1.45
CA ASP A 174 4.74 -10.87 2.25
C ASP A 174 4.60 -10.35 3.69
N ASP A 175 3.43 -10.48 4.30
CA ASP A 175 3.17 -10.02 5.67
C ASP A 175 4.10 -10.66 6.71
N LYS A 176 4.55 -11.90 6.47
CA LYS A 176 5.55 -12.56 7.31
C LYS A 176 6.92 -11.89 7.24
N ARG A 177 7.27 -11.19 6.15
CA ARG A 177 8.50 -10.39 6.08
C ARG A 177 8.39 -9.15 6.94
N VAL A 178 7.25 -8.44 6.87
CA VAL A 178 6.94 -7.30 7.75
C VAL A 178 7.05 -7.74 9.22
N ALA A 179 6.35 -8.81 9.60
CA ALA A 179 6.40 -9.33 10.97
C ALA A 179 7.83 -9.68 11.41
N LYS A 180 8.60 -10.36 10.55
CA LYS A 180 9.99 -10.74 10.84
C LYS A 180 10.91 -9.53 11.06
N ARG A 181 10.71 -8.43 10.31
CA ARG A 181 11.49 -7.19 10.44
C ARG A 181 11.44 -6.60 11.85
N PHE A 182 10.37 -6.88 12.57
CA PHE A 182 10.11 -6.40 13.94
C PHE A 182 10.04 -7.53 14.97
N GLU A 183 10.61 -8.70 14.67
CA GLU A 183 10.61 -9.88 15.55
C GLU A 183 9.20 -10.29 16.02
N GLY A 184 8.18 -9.95 15.22
CA GLY A 184 6.78 -10.16 15.52
C GLY A 184 6.19 -11.34 14.77
N LYS A 185 4.86 -11.46 14.90
CA LYS A 185 4.05 -12.45 14.17
C LYS A 185 2.80 -11.81 13.59
N VAL A 186 2.28 -12.39 12.51
CA VAL A 186 0.97 -12.05 11.96
C VAL A 186 -0.10 -12.72 12.83
N LEU A 187 -1.16 -11.98 13.18
CA LEU A 187 -2.33 -12.52 13.87
C LEU A 187 -3.46 -12.73 12.86
N GLU A 188 -4.03 -13.93 12.80
CA GLU A 188 -5.12 -14.28 11.88
C GLU A 188 -6.38 -14.67 12.67
N ARG A 189 -6.93 -13.71 13.42
CA ARG A 189 -8.15 -13.89 14.20
C ARG A 189 -8.87 -12.57 14.39
N TYR A 190 -10.15 -12.63 14.73
CA TYR A 190 -10.89 -11.47 15.20
C TYR A 190 -10.16 -10.84 16.40
N MET A 191 -10.04 -9.52 16.40
CA MET A 191 -9.55 -8.75 17.53
C MET A 191 -10.46 -7.56 17.76
N HIS A 192 -10.87 -7.36 19.02
CA HIS A 192 -11.62 -6.16 19.36
C HIS A 192 -10.75 -4.93 19.06
N PRO A 193 -11.24 -3.92 18.31
CA PRO A 193 -10.44 -2.77 17.89
C PRO A 193 -9.80 -2.00 19.03
N LEU A 194 -10.45 -1.91 20.20
CA LEU A 194 -9.88 -1.27 21.38
C LEU A 194 -8.73 -2.05 22.05
N ALA A 195 -8.50 -3.32 21.68
CA ALA A 195 -7.35 -4.10 22.15
C ALA A 195 -6.07 -3.82 21.31
N MET A 196 -6.20 -3.05 20.24
CA MET A 196 -5.09 -2.65 19.38
C MET A 196 -4.43 -1.38 19.92
N ASP A 197 -3.12 -1.24 19.67
CA ASP A 197 -2.34 -0.08 20.07
C ASP A 197 -3.02 1.22 19.58
N ALA A 198 -3.19 2.18 20.49
CA ALA A 198 -4.01 3.35 20.25
C ALA A 198 -3.42 4.25 19.15
N LYS A 199 -2.11 4.50 19.21
CA LYS A 199 -1.42 5.38 18.26
C LYS A 199 -1.49 4.82 16.84
N THR A 200 -1.04 3.58 16.65
CA THR A 200 -1.05 2.93 15.32
C THR A 200 -2.45 2.71 14.77
N SER A 201 -3.45 2.53 15.65
CA SER A 201 -4.87 2.48 15.24
C SER A 201 -5.36 3.81 14.68
N VAL A 202 -5.03 4.94 15.34
CA VAL A 202 -5.40 6.28 14.86
C VAL A 202 -4.62 6.62 13.59
N GLN A 203 -3.32 6.30 13.51
CA GLN A 203 -2.51 6.47 12.30
C GLN A 203 -3.12 5.73 11.10
N ASN A 204 -3.46 4.45 11.25
CA ASN A 204 -4.11 3.68 10.21
C ASN A 204 -5.45 4.32 9.81
N ALA A 205 -6.34 4.61 10.77
CA ALA A 205 -7.65 5.15 10.44
C ALA A 205 -7.60 6.55 9.80
N LEU A 206 -6.65 7.40 10.22
CA LEU A 206 -6.45 8.72 9.63
C LEU A 206 -5.83 8.62 8.22
N PHE A 207 -4.91 7.68 8.00
CA PHE A 207 -4.40 7.38 6.66
C PHE A 207 -5.51 6.88 5.73
N GLN A 208 -6.34 5.94 6.18
CA GLN A 208 -7.48 5.45 5.38
C GLN A 208 -8.45 6.60 5.06
N PHE A 209 -8.67 7.53 6.00
CA PHE A 209 -9.41 8.76 5.73
C PHE A 209 -8.73 9.64 4.68
N MET A 210 -7.41 9.86 4.77
CA MET A 210 -6.63 10.65 3.81
C MET A 210 -6.85 10.17 2.37
N ILE A 211 -6.73 8.86 2.14
CA ILE A 211 -6.93 8.26 0.82
C ILE A 211 -8.41 8.00 0.46
N GLY A 212 -9.35 8.33 1.35
CA GLY A 212 -10.79 8.10 1.11
C GLY A 212 -11.17 6.62 1.06
N ASN A 213 -10.48 5.76 1.80
CA ASN A 213 -10.82 4.34 1.90
C ASN A 213 -11.89 4.13 2.96
N THR A 214 -13.06 3.65 2.53
CA THR A 214 -14.13 3.24 3.44
C THR A 214 -14.35 1.73 3.44
N ASP A 215 -13.64 0.96 2.63
CA ASP A 215 -13.74 -0.50 2.55
C ASP A 215 -12.60 -1.20 3.32
N PHE A 216 -12.55 -1.02 4.63
CA PHE A 216 -11.60 -1.75 5.48
C PHE A 216 -12.21 -2.12 6.83
N SER A 217 -11.61 -3.10 7.51
CA SER A 217 -11.95 -3.44 8.89
C SER A 217 -10.74 -4.03 9.61
N THR A 218 -10.24 -3.35 10.64
CA THR A 218 -9.16 -3.88 11.48
C THR A 218 -9.64 -5.07 12.34
N ALA A 219 -10.90 -5.05 12.79
CA ALA A 219 -11.49 -6.13 13.59
C ALA A 219 -11.55 -7.46 12.84
N TYR A 220 -12.03 -7.41 11.60
CA TYR A 220 -12.23 -8.57 10.73
C TYR A 220 -11.08 -8.82 9.76
N GLN A 221 -10.06 -7.95 9.78
CA GLN A 221 -8.91 -8.02 8.88
C GLN A 221 -9.31 -7.98 7.39
N HIS A 222 -10.31 -7.15 7.08
CA HIS A 222 -10.70 -6.83 5.70
C HIS A 222 -9.83 -5.67 5.21
N ASN A 223 -9.14 -5.86 4.09
CA ASN A 223 -8.15 -4.92 3.53
C ASN A 223 -7.11 -4.46 4.58
N GLY A 224 -6.68 -5.41 5.42
CA GLY A 224 -5.68 -5.20 6.46
C GLY A 224 -5.32 -6.49 7.19
N LYS A 225 -4.13 -6.53 7.79
CA LYS A 225 -3.67 -7.58 8.70
C LYS A 225 -3.43 -6.98 10.08
N LEU A 226 -3.16 -7.85 11.06
CA LEU A 226 -2.70 -7.47 12.38
C LEU A 226 -1.32 -8.08 12.66
N LEU A 227 -0.42 -7.29 13.23
CA LEU A 227 0.86 -7.74 13.75
C LEU A 227 0.81 -7.80 15.27
N TYR A 228 1.52 -8.75 15.84
CA TYR A 228 1.81 -8.80 17.27
C TYR A 228 3.30 -8.59 17.48
N ILE A 229 3.66 -7.43 18.01
CA ILE A 229 5.04 -6.95 18.17
C ILE A 229 5.15 -6.34 19.56
N ASN A 230 6.12 -6.77 20.37
CA ASN A 230 6.37 -6.22 21.71
C ASN A 230 5.10 -6.10 22.58
N LYS A 231 4.27 -7.15 22.58
CA LYS A 231 2.97 -7.24 23.29
C LYS A 231 1.87 -6.28 22.79
N LEU A 232 2.13 -5.52 21.75
CA LEU A 232 1.15 -4.65 21.09
C LEU A 232 0.52 -5.35 19.88
N ILE A 233 -0.73 -5.00 19.60
CA ILE A 233 -1.44 -5.43 18.39
C ILE A 233 -1.52 -4.22 17.46
N ILE A 234 -0.96 -4.36 16.27
CA ILE A 234 -0.69 -3.26 15.36
C ILE A 234 -1.40 -3.51 14.03
N PRO A 235 -2.26 -2.59 13.54
CA PRO A 235 -2.83 -2.68 12.21
C PRO A 235 -1.77 -2.58 11.11
N LEU A 236 -1.88 -3.44 10.10
CA LEU A 236 -1.04 -3.43 8.90
C LEU A 236 -1.96 -3.35 7.66
N PRO A 237 -2.29 -2.16 7.16
CA PRO A 237 -3.23 -1.98 6.06
C PRO A 237 -2.64 -2.39 4.70
N TYR A 238 -3.50 -2.82 3.78
CA TYR A 238 -3.18 -3.11 2.38
C TYR A 238 -4.45 -3.06 1.52
N ASP A 239 -4.33 -3.23 0.20
CA ASP A 239 -5.43 -3.12 -0.79
C ASP A 239 -5.97 -1.67 -0.82
N PHE A 240 -5.27 -0.79 -1.54
CA PHE A 240 -5.60 0.65 -1.63
C PHE A 240 -6.21 1.05 -2.98
N ASP A 241 -6.61 0.07 -3.78
CA ASP A 241 -7.15 0.27 -5.13
C ASP A 241 -8.55 0.88 -5.13
N MET A 242 -9.44 0.48 -4.22
CA MET A 242 -10.82 0.97 -4.15
C MET A 242 -10.99 2.13 -3.17
N THR A 243 -10.34 3.25 -3.48
CA THR A 243 -10.29 4.41 -2.58
C THR A 243 -10.63 5.70 -3.33
N GLY A 244 -11.01 6.76 -2.60
CA GLY A 244 -11.19 8.09 -3.19
C GLY A 244 -9.94 8.66 -3.87
N TRP A 245 -8.76 8.20 -3.43
CA TRP A 245 -7.45 8.53 -3.98
C TRP A 245 -7.24 7.96 -5.39
N VAL A 246 -7.57 6.68 -5.60
CA VAL A 246 -7.44 6.02 -6.91
C VAL A 246 -8.67 6.28 -7.78
N ASN A 247 -9.86 6.27 -7.18
CA ASN A 247 -11.16 6.46 -7.84
C ASN A 247 -11.34 5.63 -9.13
N PRO A 248 -11.14 4.29 -9.08
CA PRO A 248 -11.17 3.48 -10.28
C PRO A 248 -12.60 3.35 -10.83
N SER A 249 -12.73 3.17 -12.15
CA SER A 249 -14.02 3.00 -12.86
C SER A 249 -14.89 1.84 -12.35
N TYR A 250 -14.29 0.90 -11.62
CA TYR A 250 -14.92 -0.33 -11.10
C TYR A 250 -15.13 -0.30 -9.58
N GLN A 251 -14.97 0.86 -8.96
CA GLN A 251 -15.21 1.04 -7.53
C GLN A 251 -16.64 0.67 -7.14
N VAL A 252 -16.79 0.21 -5.90
CA VAL A 252 -18.09 -0.06 -5.29
C VAL A 252 -18.23 0.83 -4.06
N VAL A 253 -19.29 1.62 -4.00
CA VAL A 253 -19.59 2.48 -2.86
C VAL A 253 -20.39 1.68 -1.83
N ASN A 254 -19.99 1.76 -0.56
CA ASN A 254 -20.76 1.16 0.51
C ASN A 254 -21.94 2.07 0.89
N GLU A 255 -23.11 1.78 0.33
CA GLU A 255 -24.35 2.57 0.54
C GLU A 255 -24.75 2.68 2.01
N THR A 256 -24.40 1.70 2.86
CA THR A 256 -24.69 1.73 4.30
C THR A 256 -23.96 2.85 5.05
N LEU A 257 -22.98 3.47 4.41
CA LEU A 257 -22.19 4.56 4.99
C LEU A 257 -22.76 5.96 4.67
N ASN A 258 -23.91 6.07 3.98
CA ASN A 258 -24.50 7.35 3.57
C ASN A 258 -23.49 8.25 2.83
N ILE A 259 -22.73 7.66 1.93
CA ILE A 259 -21.82 8.34 1.00
C ILE A 259 -22.27 8.04 -0.42
N SER A 260 -22.06 8.99 -1.33
CA SER A 260 -22.50 8.88 -2.73
C SER A 260 -21.34 8.55 -3.66
N SER A 261 -20.10 8.77 -3.21
CA SER A 261 -18.88 8.51 -3.95
C SER A 261 -17.79 7.97 -3.03
N VAL A 262 -16.86 7.18 -3.55
CA VAL A 262 -15.63 6.82 -2.80
C VAL A 262 -14.74 8.04 -2.52
N LYS A 263 -14.94 9.15 -3.25
CA LYS A 263 -14.29 10.45 -2.96
C LYS A 263 -14.82 11.08 -1.67
N ASP A 264 -16.00 10.68 -1.19
CA ASP A 264 -16.56 11.15 0.07
C ASP A 264 -15.83 10.47 1.22
N ARG A 265 -14.94 11.21 1.89
CA ARG A 265 -14.20 10.68 3.03
C ARG A 265 -15.11 10.42 4.21
N LYS A 266 -14.93 9.27 4.85
CA LYS A 266 -15.56 8.94 6.12
C LYS A 266 -14.56 8.33 7.08
N TYR A 267 -14.41 8.93 8.27
CA TYR A 267 -13.53 8.36 9.29
C TYR A 267 -14.15 7.09 9.86
N ARG A 268 -13.43 5.97 9.78
CA ARG A 268 -13.92 4.65 10.25
C ARG A 268 -13.14 4.10 11.44
N GLY A 269 -12.26 4.91 12.04
CA GLY A 269 -11.55 4.57 13.26
C GLY A 269 -12.45 4.55 14.49
N PHE A 270 -11.90 4.05 15.59
CA PHE A 270 -12.60 3.93 16.87
C PHE A 270 -12.16 5.03 17.82
N LYS A 271 -13.03 5.38 18.76
CA LYS A 271 -12.71 6.33 19.84
C LYS A 271 -11.44 5.89 20.57
N ARG A 272 -10.64 6.89 20.90
CA ARG A 272 -9.39 6.88 21.66
C ARG A 272 -9.32 8.18 22.43
N ASP A 273 -8.32 8.28 23.29
CA ASP A 273 -7.98 9.55 23.93
C ASP A 273 -7.76 10.65 22.87
N VAL A 274 -8.32 11.83 23.11
CA VAL A 274 -8.16 13.00 22.24
C VAL A 274 -6.69 13.38 22.09
N GLU A 275 -5.87 13.17 23.11
CA GLU A 275 -4.43 13.40 23.03
C GLU A 275 -3.76 12.53 21.95
N VAL A 276 -4.21 11.27 21.78
CA VAL A 276 -3.71 10.38 20.72
C VAL A 276 -4.11 10.89 19.34
N PHE A 277 -5.35 11.39 19.19
CA PHE A 277 -5.81 12.01 17.95
C PHE A 277 -4.97 13.23 17.58
N ASN A 278 -4.75 14.14 18.53
CA ASN A 278 -3.98 15.36 18.29
C ASN A 278 -2.51 15.03 17.99
N LYS A 279 -1.90 14.09 18.70
CA LYS A 279 -0.53 13.65 18.41
C LYS A 279 -0.39 13.11 16.98
N VAL A 280 -1.31 12.25 16.54
CA VAL A 280 -1.27 11.70 15.18
C VAL A 280 -1.61 12.78 14.14
N ARG A 281 -2.53 13.69 14.43
CA ARG A 281 -2.82 14.84 13.57
C ARG A 281 -1.57 15.68 13.33
N ASP A 282 -0.84 16.01 14.39
CA ASP A 282 0.39 16.80 14.31
C ASP A 282 1.48 16.07 13.50
N GLU A 283 1.61 14.74 13.66
CA GLU A 283 2.50 13.92 12.82
C GLU A 283 2.17 14.07 11.32
N PHE A 284 0.89 13.96 10.93
CA PHE A 284 0.49 14.14 9.53
C PHE A 284 0.71 15.56 9.02
N ILE A 285 0.37 16.59 9.81
CA ILE A 285 0.61 18.00 9.45
C ILE A 285 2.10 18.26 9.26
N SER A 286 2.95 17.75 10.14
CA SER A 286 4.41 17.92 10.05
C SER A 286 5.00 17.24 8.79
N ASN A 287 4.39 16.15 8.32
CA ASN A 287 4.79 15.44 7.11
C ASN A 287 4.15 15.98 5.82
N LYS A 288 3.35 17.06 5.89
CA LYS A 288 2.60 17.59 4.74
C LYS A 288 3.50 17.89 3.54
N SER A 289 4.59 18.62 3.74
CA SER A 289 5.53 18.94 2.66
C SER A 289 6.13 17.67 2.06
N THR A 290 6.60 16.74 2.89
CA THR A 290 7.18 15.47 2.45
C THR A 290 6.19 14.63 1.64
N LEU A 291 4.91 14.58 2.02
CA LEU A 291 3.87 13.88 1.28
C LEU A 291 3.57 14.53 -0.08
N VAL A 292 3.56 15.86 -0.13
CA VAL A 292 3.37 16.61 -1.38
C VAL A 292 4.58 16.44 -2.30
N ASP A 293 5.80 16.51 -1.78
CA ASP A 293 7.04 16.32 -2.53
C ASP A 293 7.15 14.89 -3.06
N LEU A 294 6.76 13.89 -2.26
CA LEU A 294 6.64 12.51 -2.70
C LEU A 294 5.71 12.39 -3.90
N LEU A 295 4.50 12.98 -3.85
CA LEU A 295 3.58 12.96 -4.99
C LEU A 295 4.16 13.66 -6.22
N ASN A 296 4.72 14.86 -6.05
CA ASN A 296 5.32 15.62 -7.15
C ASN A 296 6.48 14.84 -7.83
N SER A 297 7.21 14.00 -7.08
CA SER A 297 8.28 13.18 -7.65
C SER A 297 7.81 12.18 -8.70
N TYR A 298 6.52 11.82 -8.71
CA TYR A 298 5.90 10.93 -9.69
C TYR A 298 5.14 11.67 -10.81
N GLU A 299 5.18 13.00 -10.87
CA GLU A 299 4.39 13.79 -11.85
C GLU A 299 4.61 13.33 -13.30
N ASN A 300 5.85 13.02 -13.66
CA ASN A 300 6.22 12.55 -15.00
C ASN A 300 5.91 11.07 -15.27
N ASP A 301 5.51 10.30 -14.24
CA ASP A 301 5.17 8.88 -14.36
C ASP A 301 3.68 8.66 -14.64
N PHE A 302 2.85 9.69 -14.53
CA PHE A 302 1.43 9.64 -14.90
C PHE A 302 1.26 9.69 -16.42
N ASP A 303 0.40 8.81 -16.95
CA ASP A 303 0.02 8.79 -18.36
C ASP A 303 -0.92 9.96 -18.69
N ASP A 304 -1.85 10.32 -17.78
CA ASP A 304 -2.73 11.50 -17.91
C ASP A 304 -2.40 12.58 -16.85
N PRO A 305 -1.94 13.78 -17.26
CA PRO A 305 -1.67 14.88 -16.33
C PRO A 305 -2.87 15.31 -15.47
N LYS A 306 -4.10 15.01 -15.91
CA LYS A 306 -5.31 15.28 -15.12
C LYS A 306 -5.40 14.38 -13.88
N GLU A 307 -4.96 13.13 -13.98
CA GLU A 307 -4.96 12.20 -12.84
C GLU A 307 -3.97 12.66 -11.77
N PHE A 308 -2.80 13.17 -12.16
CA PHE A 308 -1.87 13.82 -11.24
C PHE A 308 -2.49 15.04 -10.55
N ALA A 309 -3.10 15.95 -11.31
CA ALA A 309 -3.72 17.16 -10.78
C ALA A 309 -4.86 16.84 -9.79
N GLU A 310 -5.71 15.85 -10.10
CA GLU A 310 -6.77 15.40 -9.20
C GLU A 310 -6.21 14.72 -7.95
N SER A 311 -5.14 13.92 -8.06
CA SER A 311 -4.44 13.32 -6.92
C SER A 311 -3.91 14.40 -5.96
N LYS A 312 -3.26 15.45 -6.50
CA LYS A 312 -2.75 16.57 -5.72
C LYS A 312 -3.87 17.33 -5.00
N LYS A 313 -4.93 17.67 -5.72
CA LYS A 313 -6.13 18.31 -5.15
C LYS A 313 -6.78 17.46 -4.07
N PHE A 314 -6.84 16.14 -4.26
CA PHE A 314 -7.37 15.22 -3.28
C PHE A 314 -6.53 15.24 -2.00
N LEU A 315 -5.19 15.13 -2.10
CA LEU A 315 -4.29 15.23 -0.95
C LEU A 315 -4.43 16.57 -0.21
N GLU A 316 -4.42 17.69 -0.93
CA GLU A 316 -4.60 19.03 -0.35
C GLU A 316 -5.93 19.17 0.40
N SER A 317 -7.01 18.59 -0.13
CA SER A 317 -8.31 18.62 0.53
C SER A 317 -8.34 17.84 1.86
N PHE A 318 -7.51 16.81 2.02
CA PHE A 318 -7.32 16.15 3.32
C PHE A 318 -6.66 17.09 4.33
N PHE A 319 -5.60 17.78 3.92
CA PHE A 319 -4.92 18.74 4.79
C PHE A 319 -5.82 19.89 5.22
N LYS A 320 -6.69 20.40 4.33
CA LYS A 320 -7.73 21.38 4.69
C LYS A 320 -8.64 20.90 5.83
N VAL A 321 -8.93 19.60 5.92
CA VAL A 321 -9.74 19.03 7.01
C VAL A 321 -8.93 18.97 8.29
N ILE A 322 -7.72 18.40 8.26
CA ILE A 322 -6.94 18.17 9.48
C ILE A 322 -6.25 19.43 10.00
N GLU A 323 -6.01 20.46 9.20
CA GLU A 323 -5.44 21.73 9.69
C GLU A 323 -6.49 22.62 10.36
N ASN A 324 -7.77 22.36 10.14
CA ASN A 324 -8.87 23.13 10.73
C ASN A 324 -9.48 22.41 11.94
N ASP A 325 -9.36 22.98 13.14
CA ASP A 325 -9.80 22.35 14.40
C ASP A 325 -11.26 21.91 14.38
N LYS A 326 -12.16 22.77 13.88
CA LYS A 326 -13.60 22.47 13.81
C LYS A 326 -13.88 21.30 12.86
N SER A 327 -13.20 21.26 11.73
CA SER A 327 -13.36 20.21 10.73
C SER A 327 -12.75 18.89 11.20
N PHE A 328 -11.56 18.93 11.82
CA PHE A 328 -10.91 17.79 12.44
C PHE A 328 -11.78 17.17 13.53
N ASP A 329 -12.30 17.98 14.45
CA ASP A 329 -13.19 17.48 15.50
C ASP A 329 -14.44 16.83 14.88
N LYS A 330 -15.17 17.56 14.03
CA LYS A 330 -16.42 17.08 13.45
C LYS A 330 -16.27 15.80 12.63
N GLN A 331 -15.25 15.73 11.77
CA GLN A 331 -15.12 14.67 10.78
C GLN A 331 -14.31 13.46 11.25
N ILE A 332 -13.48 13.63 12.29
CA ILE A 332 -12.56 12.58 12.76
C ILE A 332 -12.84 12.25 14.22
N VAL A 333 -12.63 13.19 15.15
CA VAL A 333 -12.70 12.91 16.59
C VAL A 333 -14.12 12.56 17.01
N SER A 334 -15.09 13.42 16.71
CA SER A 334 -16.51 13.24 17.01
C SER A 334 -17.16 12.12 16.19
N ALA A 335 -16.67 11.90 14.96
CA ALA A 335 -17.14 10.82 14.09
C ALA A 335 -16.58 9.42 14.47
N ALA A 336 -15.56 9.35 15.33
CA ALA A 336 -14.94 8.10 15.71
C ALA A 336 -15.95 7.14 16.38
N ARG A 337 -15.88 5.87 16.01
CA ARG A 337 -16.84 4.84 16.40
C ARG A 337 -16.63 4.38 17.83
N ILE A 338 -17.72 4.12 18.55
CA ILE A 338 -17.68 3.56 19.92
C ILE A 338 -17.83 2.02 19.88
N LYS A 339 -18.42 1.48 18.81
CA LYS A 339 -18.72 0.05 18.62
C LYS A 339 -18.32 -0.46 17.23
#